data_AF-A0A7W1AW46-F1
#
_entry.id   AF-A0A7W1AW46-F1
#
_cell.length_a   1.000
_cell.length_b   1.000
_cell.length_c   1.000
_cell.angle_alpha   90.00
_cell.angle_beta   90.00
_cell.angle_gamma   90.00
#
_symmetry.space_group_name_H-M   'P 1'
#
loop_
_entity.id
_entity.type
_entity.pdbx_description
1 polymer ?
#
loop_
_entity_poly.entity_id
_entity_poly.type
_entity_poly.pdbx_seq_one_letter_code
_entity_poly.pdbx_strand_id
1 'polypeptide(L)'
;MPNRTPTKDSFNTQLLLKTLVAFKRGDFSVRLPGEWTGEAGKIADTLNDIIELSDKTAKEVERVSRVVGKEGKIMHRAAVPAASGSWLRLVDSTNQMIDDMARPTSEMARVIGAVANGDLSERMGLQVDERPLKGEFLRTVKIVNSMVDQLSSFASEVTRVAREVGTEGKLGGEARVKGVAGTWKDLTDSVNSMASNLTSQVRNIAEVTTAVANGDLSKKITVDVKGEILELKNTINTMVDQLNSFASEVTRVAREVGSEGKLGGQA
;
A
#
# COMPACT_ATOMS: atom_id res chain seq x y z
N MET A 1 -46.75 -13.28 77.85
CA MET A 1 -47.07 -13.23 76.40
C MET A 1 -47.33 -11.77 76.04
N PRO A 2 -46.84 -11.23 74.90
CA PRO A 2 -46.01 -11.85 73.88
C PRO A 2 -44.59 -11.26 73.79
N ASN A 3 -43.67 -12.15 73.49
CA ASN A 3 -42.33 -11.88 72.98
C ASN A 3 -42.49 -11.01 71.70
N ARG A 4 -41.98 -9.78 71.69
CA ARG A 4 -41.81 -9.04 70.43
C ARG A 4 -40.65 -9.68 69.69
N THR A 5 -40.97 -10.61 68.80
CA THR A 5 -40.08 -11.06 67.73
C THR A 5 -39.42 -9.82 67.10
N PRO A 6 -38.09 -9.78 66.90
CA PRO A 6 -37.48 -8.70 66.15
C PRO A 6 -38.14 -8.71 64.77
N THR A 7 -38.77 -7.60 64.39
CA THR A 7 -39.34 -7.43 63.06
C THR A 7 -38.26 -7.72 62.03
N LYS A 8 -38.46 -8.78 61.23
CA LYS A 8 -37.63 -9.15 60.07
C LYS A 8 -37.47 -8.00 59.04
N ASP A 9 -38.26 -6.94 59.20
CA ASP A 9 -38.30 -5.72 58.38
C ASP A 9 -37.33 -4.60 58.82
N SER A 10 -36.49 -4.77 59.85
CA SER A 10 -35.68 -3.64 60.35
C SER A 10 -34.44 -3.37 59.48
N PHE A 11 -34.43 -2.20 58.82
CA PHE A 11 -33.27 -1.64 58.11
C PHE A 11 -31.95 -1.80 58.91
N ASN A 12 -30.95 -2.44 58.31
CA ASN A 12 -29.65 -2.71 58.95
C ASN A 12 -28.53 -1.91 58.27
N THR A 13 -28.08 -0.83 58.92
CA THR A 13 -27.03 0.05 58.40
C THR A 13 -25.66 -0.62 58.32
N GLN A 14 -25.36 -1.59 59.20
CA GLN A 14 -24.08 -2.33 59.13
C GLN A 14 -24.03 -3.20 57.87
N LEU A 15 -25.15 -3.84 57.51
CA LEU A 15 -25.25 -4.62 56.29
C LEU A 15 -25.16 -3.73 55.05
N LEU A 16 -25.87 -2.60 55.04
CA LEU A 16 -25.76 -1.60 53.98
C LEU A 16 -24.31 -1.13 53.78
N LEU A 17 -23.63 -0.76 54.86
CA LEU A 17 -22.23 -0.32 54.80
C LEU A 17 -21.31 -1.44 54.28
N LYS A 18 -21.50 -2.69 54.73
CA LYS A 18 -20.73 -3.83 54.25
C LYS A 18 -20.90 -4.04 52.74
N THR A 19 -22.13 -3.98 52.25
CA THR A 19 -22.44 -4.11 50.81
C THR A 19 -21.82 -2.96 50.01
N LEU A 20 -21.95 -1.71 50.48
CA LEU A 20 -21.33 -0.56 49.82
C LEU A 20 -19.81 -0.64 49.80
N VAL A 21 -19.18 -1.13 50.87
CA VAL A 21 -17.71 -1.33 50.91
C VAL A 21 -17.26 -2.41 49.93
N ALA A 22 -18.00 -3.51 49.81
CA ALA A 22 -17.72 -4.57 48.85
C ALA A 22 -17.90 -4.06 47.41
N PHE A 23 -19.03 -3.41 47.12
CA PHE A 23 -19.30 -2.78 45.82
C PHE A 23 -18.22 -1.75 45.44
N LYS A 24 -17.81 -0.89 46.38
CA LYS A 24 -16.72 0.08 46.18
C LYS A 24 -15.40 -0.58 45.78
N ARG A 25 -15.16 -1.83 46.20
CA ARG A 25 -13.97 -2.63 45.84
C ARG A 25 -14.13 -3.39 44.53
N GLY A 26 -15.25 -3.24 43.82
CA GLY A 26 -15.55 -3.92 42.56
C GLY A 26 -16.13 -5.32 42.74
N ASP A 27 -16.55 -5.71 43.95
CA ASP A 27 -17.31 -6.94 44.14
C ASP A 27 -18.77 -6.70 43.76
N PHE A 28 -19.15 -7.16 42.56
CA PHE A 28 -20.52 -7.05 42.08
C PHE A 28 -21.38 -8.30 42.38
N SER A 29 -20.90 -9.23 43.20
CA SER A 29 -21.69 -10.42 43.61
C SER A 29 -22.58 -10.15 44.83
N VAL A 30 -22.26 -9.11 45.61
CA VAL A 30 -23.01 -8.74 46.81
C VAL A 30 -24.39 -8.17 46.50
N ARG A 31 -25.38 -8.50 47.33
CA ARG A 31 -26.74 -7.96 47.23
C ARG A 31 -27.29 -7.61 48.60
N LEU A 32 -28.15 -6.61 48.67
CA LEU A 32 -29.00 -6.37 49.84
C LEU A 32 -30.21 -7.31 49.84
N PRO A 33 -30.76 -7.66 51.02
CA PRO A 33 -31.91 -8.54 51.13
C PRO A 33 -33.15 -7.94 50.45
N GLY A 34 -33.88 -8.74 49.67
CA GLY A 34 -35.16 -8.35 49.08
C GLY A 34 -36.35 -8.43 50.05
N GLU A 35 -36.13 -8.92 51.27
CA GLU A 35 -37.18 -8.99 52.32
C GLU A 35 -37.44 -7.62 52.98
N TRP A 36 -36.59 -6.61 52.73
CA TRP A 36 -36.81 -5.27 53.28
C TRP A 36 -38.00 -4.62 52.60
N THR A 37 -38.88 -4.01 53.41
CA THR A 37 -40.09 -3.33 52.94
C THR A 37 -39.99 -1.82 53.14
N GLY A 38 -40.90 -1.05 52.52
CA GLY A 38 -40.91 0.41 52.63
C GLY A 38 -39.70 1.09 51.96
N GLU A 39 -39.18 2.16 52.58
CA GLU A 39 -38.02 2.89 52.03
C GLU A 39 -36.74 2.05 52.04
N ALA A 40 -36.56 1.19 53.05
CA ALA A 40 -35.43 0.27 53.13
C ALA A 40 -35.41 -0.70 51.94
N GLY A 41 -36.57 -1.24 51.56
CA GLY A 41 -36.74 -2.06 50.37
C GLY A 41 -36.37 -1.31 49.09
N LYS A 42 -36.88 -0.09 48.92
CA LYS A 42 -36.54 0.76 47.75
C LYS A 42 -35.03 1.04 47.65
N ILE A 43 -34.35 1.27 48.78
CA ILE A 43 -32.89 1.42 48.82
C ILE A 43 -32.20 0.12 48.42
N ALA A 44 -32.67 -1.03 48.92
CA ALA A 44 -32.12 -2.34 48.59
C ALA A 44 -32.23 -2.64 47.09
N ASP A 45 -33.42 -2.47 46.52
CA ASP A 45 -33.69 -2.68 45.10
C ASP A 45 -32.84 -1.75 44.23
N THR A 46 -32.84 -0.45 44.54
CA THR A 46 -32.05 0.54 43.78
C THR A 46 -30.55 0.24 43.83
N LEU A 47 -30.02 -0.14 45.00
CA LEU A 47 -28.60 -0.49 45.11
C LEU A 47 -28.28 -1.77 44.35
N ASN A 48 -29.15 -2.78 44.44
CA ASN A 48 -28.99 -4.04 43.70
C ASN A 48 -28.99 -3.81 42.19
N ASP A 49 -29.87 -2.95 41.67
CA ASP A 49 -29.92 -2.54 40.26
C ASP A 49 -28.63 -1.82 39.83
N ILE A 50 -28.12 -0.91 40.67
CA ILE A 50 -26.85 -0.21 40.40
C ILE A 50 -25.67 -1.20 40.35
N ILE A 51 -25.63 -2.17 41.28
CA ILE A 51 -24.59 -3.21 41.31
C ILE A 51 -24.68 -4.07 40.05
N GLU A 52 -25.89 -4.47 39.64
CA GLU A 52 -26.10 -5.27 38.43
C GLU A 52 -25.69 -4.52 37.15
N LEU A 53 -26.09 -3.25 37.01
CA LEU A 53 -25.69 -2.42 35.88
C LEU A 53 -24.16 -2.24 35.82
N SER A 54 -23.52 -2.07 36.97
CA SER A 54 -22.07 -1.95 37.08
C SER A 54 -21.35 -3.24 36.66
N ASP A 55 -21.84 -4.41 37.09
CA ASP A 55 -21.32 -5.72 36.68
C ASP A 55 -21.43 -5.92 35.16
N LYS A 56 -22.61 -5.66 34.59
CA LYS A 56 -22.85 -5.76 33.15
C LYS A 56 -21.92 -4.83 32.37
N THR A 57 -21.73 -3.61 32.84
CA THR A 57 -20.84 -2.64 32.20
C THR A 57 -19.38 -3.09 32.25
N ALA A 58 -18.90 -3.58 33.40
CA ALA A 58 -17.54 -4.07 33.55
C ALA A 58 -17.25 -5.26 32.61
N LYS A 59 -18.17 -6.25 32.59
CA LYS A 59 -18.08 -7.41 31.68
C LYS A 59 -18.10 -7.01 30.22
N GLU A 60 -18.91 -6.00 29.88
CA GLU A 60 -19.02 -5.53 28.50
C GLU A 60 -17.73 -4.81 28.04
N VAL A 61 -17.13 -3.99 28.89
CA VAL A 61 -15.82 -3.37 28.61
C VAL A 61 -14.73 -4.43 28.41
N GLU A 62 -14.71 -5.47 29.24
CA GLU A 62 -13.77 -6.60 29.08
C GLU A 62 -14.00 -7.35 27.76
N ARG A 63 -15.25 -7.64 27.44
CA ARG A 63 -15.64 -8.31 26.18
C ARG A 63 -15.17 -7.50 24.98
N VAL A 64 -15.45 -6.21 24.95
CA VAL A 64 -15.10 -5.32 23.83
C VAL A 64 -13.59 -5.15 23.72
N SER A 65 -12.89 -5.01 24.84
CA SER A 65 -11.41 -4.98 24.86
C SER A 65 -10.79 -6.22 24.21
N ARG A 66 -11.34 -7.41 24.48
CA ARG A 66 -10.91 -8.64 23.80
C ARG A 66 -11.28 -8.65 22.32
N VAL A 67 -12.54 -8.41 21.99
CA VAL A 67 -13.08 -8.56 20.62
C VAL A 67 -12.49 -7.51 19.67
N VAL A 68 -12.42 -6.25 20.07
CA VAL A 68 -11.88 -5.17 19.25
C VAL A 68 -10.36 -5.13 19.36
N GLY A 69 -9.82 -5.16 20.59
CA GLY A 69 -8.40 -4.95 20.84
C GLY A 69 -7.51 -6.16 20.52
N LYS A 70 -7.95 -7.39 20.82
CA LYS A 70 -7.14 -8.60 20.61
C LYS A 70 -7.51 -9.37 19.35
N GLU A 71 -8.81 -9.45 19.02
CA GLU A 71 -9.28 -10.19 17.85
C GLU A 71 -9.39 -9.31 16.59
N GLY A 72 -9.23 -7.99 16.70
CA GLY A 72 -9.26 -7.06 15.57
C GLY A 72 -10.65 -6.89 14.94
N LYS A 73 -11.74 -7.31 15.62
CA LYS A 73 -13.11 -7.19 15.12
C LYS A 73 -13.65 -5.77 15.34
N ILE A 74 -13.05 -4.80 14.66
CA ILE A 74 -13.27 -3.35 14.81
C ILE A 74 -14.69 -2.86 14.49
N MET A 75 -15.55 -3.71 13.92
CA MET A 75 -16.97 -3.40 13.69
C MET A 75 -17.87 -3.73 14.90
N HIS A 76 -17.34 -4.38 15.94
CA HIS A 76 -18.12 -4.68 17.14
C HIS A 76 -18.18 -3.47 18.07
N ARG A 77 -19.34 -3.26 18.69
CA ARG A 77 -19.61 -2.14 19.61
C ARG A 77 -19.96 -2.68 20.99
N ALA A 78 -19.71 -1.85 21.99
CA ALA A 78 -20.16 -2.02 23.35
C ALA A 78 -21.66 -1.78 23.44
N ALA A 79 -22.37 -2.64 24.17
CA ALA A 79 -23.78 -2.49 24.45
C ALA A 79 -24.10 -2.97 25.87
N VAL A 80 -24.67 -2.09 26.69
CA VAL A 80 -25.15 -2.43 28.04
C VAL A 80 -26.66 -2.18 28.09
N PRO A 81 -27.48 -3.24 28.00
CA PRO A 81 -28.93 -3.12 28.13
C PRO A 81 -29.30 -2.46 29.47
N ALA A 82 -30.31 -1.60 29.47
CA ALA A 82 -30.76 -0.77 30.60
C ALA A 82 -29.81 0.38 31.02
N ALA A 83 -28.68 0.59 30.35
CA ALA A 83 -27.89 1.79 30.54
C ALA A 83 -28.68 3.04 30.09
N SER A 84 -28.73 4.06 30.95
CA SER A 84 -29.39 5.33 30.68
C SER A 84 -28.58 6.49 31.27
N GLY A 85 -28.89 7.71 30.85
CA GLY A 85 -28.20 8.91 31.32
C GLY A 85 -26.68 8.84 31.10
N SER A 86 -25.90 9.07 32.16
CA SER A 86 -24.44 9.04 32.08
C SER A 86 -23.85 7.66 31.78
N TRP A 87 -24.54 6.58 32.14
CA TRP A 87 -24.08 5.22 31.81
C TRP A 87 -24.15 4.95 30.31
N LEU A 88 -25.22 5.41 29.66
CA LEU A 88 -25.34 5.32 28.20
C LEU A 88 -24.25 6.15 27.52
N ARG A 89 -24.01 7.38 27.99
CA ARG A 89 -22.91 8.23 27.47
C ARG A 89 -21.53 7.59 27.61
N LEU A 90 -21.28 6.80 28.66
CA LEU A 90 -20.03 6.07 28.82
C LEU A 90 -19.86 4.99 27.73
N VAL A 91 -20.93 4.24 27.45
CA VAL A 91 -20.96 3.24 26.37
C VAL A 91 -20.77 3.92 25.01
N ASP A 92 -21.50 5.01 24.75
CA ASP A 92 -21.41 5.77 23.51
C ASP A 92 -20.01 6.37 23.30
N SER A 93 -19.40 6.93 24.36
CA SER A 93 -18.04 7.45 24.29
C SER A 93 -17.01 6.34 24.01
N THR A 94 -17.22 5.14 24.53
CA THR A 94 -16.37 3.98 24.24
C THR A 94 -16.51 3.57 22.77
N ASN A 95 -17.74 3.54 22.26
CA ASN A 95 -18.02 3.25 20.86
C ASN A 95 -17.43 4.30 19.92
N GLN A 96 -17.56 5.58 20.24
CA GLN A 96 -16.95 6.67 19.48
C GLN A 96 -15.43 6.51 19.42
N MET A 97 -14.78 6.16 20.53
CA MET A 97 -13.33 5.92 20.53
C MET A 97 -12.96 4.73 19.63
N ILE A 98 -13.76 3.67 19.63
CA ILE A 98 -13.57 2.53 18.73
C ILE A 98 -13.73 2.99 17.27
N ASP A 99 -14.75 3.78 16.95
CA ASP A 99 -14.98 4.32 15.61
C ASP A 99 -13.82 5.20 15.12
N ASP A 100 -13.36 6.12 15.98
CA ASP A 100 -12.26 7.04 15.68
C ASP A 100 -10.94 6.30 15.42
N MET A 101 -10.70 5.17 16.08
CA MET A 101 -9.53 4.33 15.87
C MET A 101 -9.68 3.34 14.71
N ALA A 102 -10.88 2.81 14.48
CA ALA A 102 -11.16 1.82 13.45
C ALA A 102 -11.12 2.43 12.05
N ARG A 103 -11.70 3.61 11.87
CA ARG A 103 -11.89 4.23 10.56
C ARG A 103 -10.57 4.43 9.78
N PRO A 104 -9.49 5.01 10.34
CA PRO A 104 -8.22 5.15 9.62
C PRO A 104 -7.61 3.80 9.22
N THR A 105 -7.80 2.77 10.05
CA THR A 105 -7.29 1.41 9.79
C THR A 105 -8.03 0.77 8.61
N SER A 106 -9.35 0.93 8.54
CA SER A 106 -10.16 0.47 7.40
C SER A 106 -9.82 1.19 6.11
N GLU A 107 -9.65 2.52 6.16
CA GLU A 107 -9.23 3.30 4.98
C GLU A 107 -7.84 2.91 4.49
N MET A 108 -6.92 2.63 5.40
CA MET A 108 -5.59 2.15 5.05
C MET A 108 -5.67 0.80 4.32
N ALA A 109 -6.45 -0.14 4.84
CA ALA A 109 -6.65 -1.44 4.19
C ALA A 109 -7.27 -1.29 2.79
N ARG A 110 -8.22 -0.36 2.61
CA ARG A 110 -8.86 -0.06 1.33
C ARG A 110 -7.84 0.44 0.30
N VAL A 111 -7.02 1.43 0.66
CA VAL A 111 -6.01 2.01 -0.24
C VAL A 111 -4.90 1.00 -0.56
N ILE A 112 -4.42 0.24 0.43
CA ILE A 112 -3.44 -0.82 0.20
C ILE A 112 -4.02 -1.90 -0.74
N GLY A 113 -5.29 -2.27 -0.54
CA GLY A 113 -5.99 -3.20 -1.43
C GLY A 113 -6.11 -2.68 -2.86
N ALA A 114 -6.40 -1.39 -3.05
CA ALA A 114 -6.44 -0.75 -4.36
C ALA A 114 -5.05 -0.80 -5.05
N VAL A 115 -4.00 -0.42 -4.33
CA VAL A 115 -2.61 -0.48 -4.81
C VAL A 115 -2.21 -1.90 -5.19
N ALA A 116 -2.58 -2.90 -4.38
CA ALA A 116 -2.31 -4.31 -4.68
C ALA A 116 -3.01 -4.80 -5.96
N ASN A 117 -4.16 -4.20 -6.30
CA ASN A 117 -4.88 -4.45 -7.55
C ASN A 117 -4.40 -3.57 -8.72
N GLY A 118 -3.35 -2.77 -8.52
CA GLY A 118 -2.77 -1.89 -9.55
C GLY A 118 -3.45 -0.52 -9.67
N ASP A 119 -4.42 -0.20 -8.83
CA ASP A 119 -5.04 1.13 -8.78
C ASP A 119 -4.20 2.08 -7.91
N LEU A 120 -3.41 2.91 -8.57
CA LEU A 120 -2.55 3.93 -7.96
C LEU A 120 -3.21 5.31 -7.94
N SER A 121 -4.52 5.41 -8.22
CA SER A 121 -5.28 6.67 -8.15
C SER A 121 -5.88 6.90 -6.76
N GLU A 122 -6.11 5.81 -6.01
CA GLU A 122 -6.66 5.86 -4.67
C GLU A 122 -5.72 6.52 -3.66
N ARG A 123 -6.29 7.27 -2.71
CA ARG A 123 -5.56 8.00 -1.66
C ARG A 123 -6.30 7.93 -0.34
N MET A 124 -5.53 7.99 0.75
CA MET A 124 -6.10 8.18 2.08
C MET A 124 -6.53 9.64 2.26
N GLY A 125 -7.74 9.84 2.81
CA GLY A 125 -8.26 11.16 3.13
C GLY A 125 -7.46 11.87 4.23
N LEU A 126 -7.25 13.17 4.08
CA LEU A 126 -6.55 14.02 5.06
C LEU A 126 -7.47 14.59 6.15
N GLN A 127 -8.78 14.38 6.01
CA GLN A 127 -9.81 14.91 6.89
C GLN A 127 -10.90 13.86 7.14
N VAL A 128 -11.55 13.96 8.29
CA VAL A 128 -12.71 13.16 8.67
C VAL A 128 -13.77 14.11 9.21
N ASP A 129 -15.00 14.03 8.69
CA ASP A 129 -16.12 14.90 9.08
C ASP A 129 -15.73 16.40 9.07
N GLU A 130 -15.10 16.83 7.98
CA GLU A 130 -14.59 18.20 7.74
C GLU A 130 -13.47 18.66 8.70
N ARG A 131 -12.95 17.75 9.52
CA ARG A 131 -11.85 18.04 10.45
C ARG A 131 -10.55 17.45 9.94
N PRO A 132 -9.46 18.23 9.92
CA PRO A 132 -8.16 17.70 9.55
C PRO A 132 -7.69 16.64 10.54
N LEU A 133 -7.14 15.55 10.01
CA LEU A 133 -6.44 14.56 10.82
C LEU A 133 -5.24 15.21 11.52
N LYS A 134 -4.96 14.76 12.74
CA LYS A 134 -3.86 15.28 13.57
C LYS A 134 -3.04 14.12 14.15
N GLY A 135 -1.87 14.46 14.68
CA GLY A 135 -1.00 13.52 15.37
C GLY A 135 -0.60 12.32 14.51
N GLU A 136 -0.63 11.13 15.12
CA GLU A 136 -0.21 9.88 14.47
C GLU A 136 -1.09 9.50 13.27
N PHE A 137 -2.40 9.79 13.29
CA PHE A 137 -3.26 9.50 12.13
C PHE A 137 -2.84 10.30 10.90
N LEU A 138 -2.54 11.59 11.06
CA LEU A 138 -2.04 12.41 9.95
C LEU A 138 -0.68 11.89 9.43
N ARG A 139 0.19 11.44 10.34
CA ARG A 139 1.49 10.89 9.97
C ARG A 139 1.34 9.62 9.13
N THR A 140 0.48 8.70 9.57
CA THR A 140 0.20 7.45 8.84
C THR A 140 -0.36 7.73 7.44
N VAL A 141 -1.35 8.63 7.34
CA VAL A 141 -1.92 9.02 6.04
C VAL A 141 -0.86 9.61 5.10
N LYS A 142 0.02 10.47 5.61
CA LYS A 142 1.12 11.05 4.81
C LYS A 142 2.09 9.98 4.32
N ILE A 143 2.43 9.00 5.16
CA ILE A 143 3.33 7.91 4.78
C ILE A 143 2.69 7.05 3.67
N VAL A 144 1.42 6.66 3.84
CA VAL A 144 0.71 5.86 2.84
C VAL A 144 0.61 6.63 1.52
N ASN A 145 0.13 7.88 1.55
CA ASN A 145 0.01 8.68 0.32
C ASN A 145 1.36 8.90 -0.36
N SER A 146 2.44 9.14 0.40
CA SER A 146 3.79 9.25 -0.16
C SER A 146 4.25 7.95 -0.84
N MET A 147 3.89 6.79 -0.30
CA MET A 147 4.19 5.49 -0.91
C MET A 147 3.40 5.31 -2.22
N VAL A 148 2.10 5.66 -2.23
CA VAL A 148 1.29 5.62 -3.46
C VAL A 148 1.83 6.58 -4.52
N ASP A 149 2.25 7.78 -4.13
CA ASP A 149 2.82 8.76 -5.06
C ASP A 149 4.15 8.27 -5.68
N GLN A 150 5.01 7.62 -4.88
CA GLN A 150 6.25 7.00 -5.38
C GLN A 150 5.95 5.88 -6.39
N LEU A 151 4.99 4.99 -6.07
CA LEU A 151 4.56 3.93 -6.97
C LEU A 151 3.98 4.49 -8.28
N SER A 152 3.10 5.48 -8.16
CA SER A 152 2.44 6.11 -9.31
C SER A 152 3.45 6.79 -10.22
N SER A 153 4.39 7.54 -9.64
CA SER A 153 5.47 8.20 -10.40
C SER A 153 6.38 7.18 -11.09
N PHE A 154 6.76 6.09 -10.40
CA PHE A 154 7.59 5.05 -11.00
C PHE A 154 6.87 4.34 -12.14
N ALA A 155 5.62 3.91 -11.93
CA ALA A 155 4.81 3.24 -12.94
C ALA A 155 4.65 4.10 -14.19
N SER A 156 4.27 5.37 -14.01
CA SER A 156 4.13 6.32 -15.12
C SER A 156 5.43 6.47 -15.92
N GLU A 157 6.55 6.53 -15.22
CA GLU A 157 7.84 6.78 -15.85
C GLU A 157 8.39 5.56 -16.60
N VAL A 158 8.20 4.35 -16.04
CA VAL A 158 8.53 3.11 -16.74
C VAL A 158 7.66 2.96 -17.99
N THR A 159 6.35 3.24 -17.90
CA THR A 159 5.47 3.21 -19.07
C THR A 159 5.90 4.22 -20.14
N ARG A 160 6.30 5.43 -19.73
CA ARG A 160 6.79 6.46 -20.66
C ARG A 160 8.06 6.03 -21.37
N VAL A 161 9.07 5.56 -20.64
CA VAL A 161 10.35 5.12 -21.23
C VAL A 161 10.16 3.91 -22.13
N ALA A 162 9.33 2.94 -21.72
CA ALA A 162 9.00 1.78 -22.55
C ALA A 162 8.33 2.21 -23.87
N ARG A 163 7.40 3.18 -23.83
CA ARG A 163 6.78 3.73 -25.03
C ARG A 163 7.78 4.48 -25.91
N GLU A 164 8.58 5.37 -25.33
CA GLU A 164 9.55 6.18 -26.08
C GLU A 164 10.61 5.31 -26.77
N VAL A 165 11.28 4.44 -26.01
CA VAL A 165 12.40 3.65 -26.53
C VAL A 165 11.91 2.45 -27.33
N GLY A 166 10.85 1.78 -26.85
CA GLY A 166 10.37 0.52 -27.42
C GLY A 166 9.35 0.67 -28.54
N THR A 167 8.50 1.70 -28.51
CA THR A 167 7.41 1.87 -29.50
C THR A 167 7.66 3.04 -30.44
N GLU A 168 8.03 4.21 -29.91
CA GLU A 168 8.25 5.43 -30.70
C GLU A 168 9.64 5.48 -31.35
N GLY A 169 10.58 4.62 -30.92
CA GLY A 169 11.97 4.62 -31.40
C GLY A 169 12.76 5.87 -30.99
N LYS A 170 12.27 6.63 -30.01
CA LYS A 170 12.97 7.79 -29.44
C LYS A 170 14.07 7.32 -28.49
N LEU A 171 15.24 7.07 -29.07
CA LEU A 171 16.39 6.57 -28.33
C LEU A 171 16.99 7.63 -27.40
N GLY A 172 17.39 7.22 -26.20
CA GLY A 172 17.96 8.07 -25.15
C GLY A 172 16.96 8.53 -24.09
N GLY A 173 15.74 7.98 -24.09
CA GLY A 173 14.78 8.19 -23.02
C GLY A 173 15.27 7.53 -21.71
N GLU A 174 15.22 8.29 -20.62
CA GLU A 174 15.59 7.84 -19.27
C GLU A 174 14.44 8.13 -18.30
N ALA A 175 14.23 7.22 -17.36
CA ALA A 175 13.31 7.36 -16.26
C ALA A 175 13.88 8.29 -15.20
N ARG A 176 13.08 9.30 -14.80
CA ARG A 176 13.41 10.30 -13.79
C ARG A 176 12.37 10.29 -12.67
N VAL A 177 12.56 9.40 -11.71
CA VAL A 177 11.68 9.31 -10.54
C VAL A 177 12.30 10.12 -9.38
N LYS A 178 11.59 11.15 -8.90
CA LYS A 178 12.09 12.02 -7.82
C LYS A 178 12.00 11.33 -6.46
N GLY A 179 13.00 11.55 -5.61
CA GLY A 179 12.96 11.13 -4.20
C GLY A 179 13.01 9.62 -3.99
N VAL A 180 13.47 8.85 -4.99
CA VAL A 180 13.68 7.41 -4.85
C VAL A 180 14.99 7.11 -4.12
N ALA A 181 14.95 6.12 -3.24
CA ALA A 181 16.09 5.59 -2.52
C ALA A 181 15.94 4.06 -2.37
N GLY A 182 17.05 3.38 -2.05
CA GLY A 182 17.07 1.92 -1.92
C GLY A 182 16.58 1.22 -3.19
N THR A 183 15.73 0.20 -3.03
CA THR A 183 15.23 -0.63 -4.14
C THR A 183 14.58 0.17 -5.27
N TRP A 184 13.90 1.28 -4.96
CA TRP A 184 13.29 2.13 -5.99
C TRP A 184 14.31 2.80 -6.90
N LYS A 185 15.45 3.21 -6.32
CA LYS A 185 16.55 3.77 -7.08
C LYS A 185 17.19 2.69 -7.95
N ASP A 186 17.46 1.51 -7.38
CA ASP A 186 18.08 0.40 -8.10
C ASP A 186 17.25 -0.05 -9.30
N LEU A 187 15.91 -0.08 -9.16
CA LEU A 187 15.00 -0.38 -10.26
C LEU A 187 15.01 0.71 -11.33
N THR A 188 15.01 1.98 -10.95
CA THR A 188 15.09 3.11 -11.89
C THR A 188 16.40 3.08 -12.67
N ASP A 189 17.52 2.85 -11.98
CA ASP A 189 18.86 2.77 -12.58
C ASP A 189 18.98 1.55 -13.51
N SER A 190 18.30 0.44 -13.19
CA SER A 190 18.22 -0.75 -14.05
C SER A 190 17.45 -0.50 -15.36
N VAL A 191 16.30 0.18 -15.28
CA VAL A 191 15.52 0.57 -16.48
C VAL A 191 16.34 1.51 -17.35
N ASN A 192 17.02 2.48 -16.75
CA ASN A 192 17.89 3.42 -17.47
C ASN A 192 19.06 2.71 -18.14
N SER A 193 19.68 1.75 -17.46
CA SER A 193 20.77 0.95 -18.03
C SER A 193 20.29 0.14 -19.24
N MET A 194 19.10 -0.46 -19.16
CA MET A 194 18.48 -1.16 -20.29
C MET A 194 18.22 -0.22 -21.47
N ALA A 195 17.57 0.91 -21.23
CA ALA A 195 17.24 1.91 -22.26
C ALA A 195 18.49 2.49 -22.94
N SER A 196 19.54 2.78 -22.16
CA SER A 196 20.82 3.31 -22.65
C SER A 196 21.59 2.28 -23.49
N ASN A 197 21.63 1.02 -23.04
CA ASN A 197 22.23 -0.06 -23.80
C ASN A 197 21.53 -0.27 -25.15
N LEU A 198 20.20 -0.36 -25.16
CA LEU A 198 19.44 -0.49 -26.42
C LEU A 198 19.63 0.72 -27.33
N THR A 199 19.63 1.93 -26.77
CA THR A 199 19.88 3.17 -27.51
C THR A 199 21.23 3.17 -28.21
N SER A 200 22.30 2.84 -27.48
CA SER A 200 23.66 2.87 -28.02
C SER A 200 23.87 1.80 -29.10
N GLN A 201 23.28 0.61 -28.90
CA GLN A 201 23.31 -0.50 -29.84
C GLN A 201 22.60 -0.15 -31.15
N VAL A 202 21.35 0.33 -31.08
CA VAL A 202 20.56 0.67 -32.27
C VAL A 202 21.17 1.86 -33.02
N ARG A 203 21.68 2.89 -32.32
CA ARG A 203 22.36 4.03 -32.98
C ARG A 203 23.61 3.61 -33.73
N ASN A 204 24.44 2.73 -33.16
CA ASN A 204 25.64 2.21 -33.84
C ASN A 204 25.26 1.47 -35.12
N ILE A 205 24.23 0.64 -35.05
CA ILE A 205 23.73 -0.10 -36.22
C ILE A 205 23.24 0.88 -37.30
N ALA A 206 22.42 1.87 -36.92
CA ALA A 206 21.89 2.87 -37.84
C ALA A 206 22.99 3.72 -38.51
N GLU A 207 24.04 4.10 -37.77
CA GLU A 207 25.18 4.83 -38.34
C GLU A 207 25.89 4.01 -39.42
N VAL A 208 26.20 2.75 -39.14
CA VAL A 208 26.93 1.87 -40.06
C VAL A 208 26.08 1.54 -41.29
N THR A 209 24.79 1.24 -41.12
CA THR A 209 23.90 0.96 -42.26
C THR A 209 23.68 2.21 -43.12
N THR A 210 23.63 3.39 -42.53
CA THR A 210 23.56 4.67 -43.28
C THR A 210 24.84 4.92 -44.06
N ALA A 211 26.02 4.69 -43.46
CA ALA A 211 27.30 4.81 -44.15
C ALA A 211 27.38 3.88 -45.37
N VAL A 212 26.98 2.61 -45.19
CA VAL A 212 26.93 1.61 -46.26
C VAL A 212 25.99 2.03 -47.38
N ALA A 213 24.81 2.55 -47.04
CA ALA A 213 23.86 3.06 -48.04
C ALA A 213 24.40 4.26 -48.84
N ASN A 214 25.27 5.07 -48.23
CA ASN A 214 25.97 6.17 -48.89
C ASN A 214 27.26 5.73 -49.61
N GLY A 215 27.56 4.43 -49.66
CA GLY A 215 28.72 3.87 -50.34
C GLY A 215 30.02 3.87 -49.51
N ASP A 216 29.98 4.28 -48.24
CA ASP A 216 31.12 4.16 -47.32
C ASP A 216 31.13 2.76 -46.67
N LEU A 217 31.86 1.84 -47.31
CA LEU A 217 32.03 0.46 -46.86
C LEU A 217 33.22 0.30 -45.89
N SER A 218 33.83 1.39 -45.45
CA SER A 218 34.91 1.36 -44.45
C SER A 218 34.39 1.25 -43.02
N LYS A 219 33.10 1.55 -42.80
CA LYS A 219 32.46 1.57 -41.48
C LYS A 219 31.99 0.17 -41.06
N LYS A 220 32.24 -0.17 -39.79
CA LYS A 220 31.77 -1.41 -39.15
C LYS A 220 31.20 -1.13 -37.77
N ILE A 221 30.28 -1.97 -37.33
CA ILE A 221 29.77 -1.94 -35.96
C ILE A 221 30.87 -2.47 -35.05
N THR A 222 31.34 -1.64 -34.12
CA THR A 222 32.45 -1.98 -33.21
C THR A 222 32.00 -2.22 -31.77
N VAL A 223 30.84 -1.68 -31.37
CA VAL A 223 30.36 -1.73 -29.99
C VAL A 223 30.24 -3.17 -29.47
N ASP A 224 30.57 -3.38 -28.19
CA ASP A 224 30.48 -4.70 -27.56
C ASP A 224 29.02 -5.03 -27.24
N VAL A 225 28.57 -6.18 -27.74
CA VAL A 225 27.17 -6.62 -27.71
C VAL A 225 27.12 -8.13 -27.50
N LYS A 226 26.00 -8.60 -26.94
CA LYS A 226 25.79 -10.01 -26.59
C LYS A 226 24.44 -10.49 -27.11
N GLY A 227 24.27 -11.81 -27.19
CA GLY A 227 23.01 -12.44 -27.60
C GLY A 227 22.60 -12.07 -29.03
N GLU A 228 21.31 -11.87 -29.25
CA GLU A 228 20.73 -11.57 -30.57
C GLU A 228 21.32 -10.31 -31.23
N ILE A 229 21.73 -9.31 -30.43
CA ILE A 229 22.36 -8.09 -30.96
C ILE A 229 23.76 -8.38 -31.51
N LEU A 230 24.49 -9.36 -30.95
CA LEU A 230 25.79 -9.79 -31.48
C LEU A 230 25.64 -10.50 -32.81
N GLU A 231 24.62 -11.35 -32.96
CA GLU A 231 24.32 -11.99 -34.24
C GLU A 231 24.00 -10.94 -35.29
N LEU A 232 23.13 -9.97 -34.97
CA LEU A 232 22.81 -8.86 -35.87
C LEU A 232 24.05 -8.05 -36.27
N LYS A 233 24.91 -7.70 -35.32
CA LYS A 233 26.20 -7.03 -35.58
C LYS A 233 27.04 -7.81 -36.57
N ASN A 234 27.19 -9.13 -36.37
CA ASN A 234 28.02 -9.97 -37.21
C ASN A 234 27.43 -10.08 -38.62
N THR A 235 26.12 -10.30 -38.75
CA THR A 235 25.43 -10.34 -40.05
C THR A 235 25.63 -9.06 -40.83
N ILE A 236 25.45 -7.90 -40.20
CA ILE A 236 25.65 -6.60 -40.85
C ILE A 236 27.12 -6.42 -41.25
N ASN A 237 28.08 -6.70 -40.37
CA ASN A 237 29.50 -6.56 -40.70
C ASN A 237 29.93 -7.49 -41.85
N THR A 238 29.43 -8.73 -41.90
CA THR A 238 29.66 -9.64 -43.03
C THR A 238 29.06 -9.12 -44.33
N MET A 239 27.86 -8.54 -44.28
CA MET A 239 27.25 -7.89 -45.45
C MET A 239 28.12 -6.73 -45.95
N VAL A 240 28.68 -5.89 -45.06
CA VAL A 240 29.61 -4.81 -45.45
C VAL A 240 30.84 -5.38 -46.16
N ASP A 241 31.44 -6.46 -45.62
CA ASP A 241 32.61 -7.09 -46.22
C ASP A 241 32.34 -7.65 -47.62
N GLN A 242 31.17 -8.28 -47.82
CA GLN A 242 30.74 -8.81 -49.10
C GLN A 242 30.50 -7.69 -50.13
N LEU A 243 29.81 -6.62 -49.74
CA LEU A 243 29.60 -5.46 -50.61
C LEU A 243 30.92 -4.80 -51.00
N ASN A 244 31.89 -4.70 -50.08
CA ASN A 244 33.19 -4.09 -50.35
C ASN A 244 34.02 -4.92 -51.34
N SER A 245 33.98 -6.24 -51.19
CA SER A 245 34.61 -7.18 -52.13
C SER A 245 33.96 -7.10 -53.51
N PHE A 246 32.63 -7.03 -53.57
CA PHE A 246 31.89 -6.90 -54.81
C PHE A 246 32.19 -5.57 -55.54
N ALA A 247 32.21 -4.45 -54.82
CA ALA A 247 32.55 -3.14 -55.40
C ALA A 247 33.98 -3.11 -55.96
N SER A 248 34.92 -3.76 -55.28
CA SER A 248 36.30 -3.92 -55.74
C SER A 248 36.35 -4.75 -57.03
N GLU A 249 35.58 -5.83 -57.10
CA GLU A 249 35.52 -6.72 -58.26
C GLU A 249 34.87 -6.04 -59.48
N VAL A 250 33.79 -5.28 -59.29
CA VAL A 250 33.18 -4.48 -60.36
C VAL A 250 34.17 -3.43 -60.90
N THR A 251 34.92 -2.78 -60.02
CA THR A 251 35.95 -1.81 -60.43
C THR A 251 37.06 -2.48 -61.23
N ARG A 252 37.47 -3.70 -60.84
CA ARG A 252 38.46 -4.51 -61.56
C ARG A 252 37.94 -4.88 -62.95
N VAL A 253 36.74 -5.46 -63.05
CA VAL A 253 36.11 -5.86 -64.32
C VAL A 253 35.88 -4.65 -65.22
N ALA A 254 35.40 -3.53 -64.69
CA ALA A 254 35.22 -2.31 -65.47
C ALA A 254 36.53 -1.77 -66.04
N ARG A 255 37.65 -1.89 -65.31
CA ARG A 255 38.98 -1.52 -65.80
C ARG A 255 39.49 -2.49 -66.87
N GLU A 256 39.32 -3.80 -66.69
CA GLU A 256 39.71 -4.80 -67.70
C GLU A 256 38.90 -4.65 -69.00
N VAL A 257 37.59 -4.43 -68.90
CA VAL A 257 36.72 -4.26 -70.06
C VAL A 257 36.91 -2.88 -70.72
N GLY A 258 37.05 -1.82 -69.92
CA GLY A 258 37.09 -0.44 -70.40
C GLY A 258 38.46 0.08 -70.85
N SER A 259 39.54 -0.35 -70.19
CA SER A 259 40.91 0.12 -70.50
C SER A 259 41.79 -0.92 -71.20
N GLU A 260 41.52 -2.23 -71.04
CA GLU A 260 42.34 -3.29 -71.66
C GLU A 260 41.69 -3.95 -72.88
N GLY A 261 40.45 -3.57 -73.25
CA GLY A 261 39.85 -3.95 -74.53
C GLY A 261 39.73 -5.46 -74.77
N LYS A 262 39.73 -6.29 -73.72
CA LYS A 262 39.47 -7.73 -73.83
C LYS A 262 37.96 -7.99 -73.81
N LEU A 263 37.28 -7.64 -74.90
CA LEU A 263 36.04 -8.30 -75.27
C LEU A 263 36.42 -9.55 -76.08
N GLY A 264 36.35 -10.71 -75.46
CA GLY A 264 36.53 -11.96 -76.18
C GLY A 264 36.22 -13.19 -75.35
N GLY A 265 35.08 -13.84 -75.63
CA GLY A 265 34.94 -15.29 -75.42
C GLY A 265 33.62 -15.87 -74.90
N GLN A 266 32.53 -15.65 -75.64
CA GLN A 266 31.38 -16.56 -75.85
C GLN A 266 30.37 -16.91 -74.73
N ALA A 267 29.19 -17.27 -75.26
CA ALA A 267 27.94 -17.72 -74.66
C ALA A 267 28.03 -19.08 -73.95
#